data_AF-A0A0L0FXT9-F1
#
_entry.id   AF-A0A0L0FXT9-F1
#
_cell.length_a   1.000
_cell.length_b   1.000
_cell.length_c   1.000
_cell.angle_alpha   90.00
_cell.angle_beta   90.00
_cell.angle_gamma   90.00
#
_symmetry.space_group_name_H-M   'P 1'
#
loop_
_entity.id
_entity.type
_entity.pdbx_description
1 polymer ?
#
loop_
_entity_poly.entity_id
_entity_poly.type
_entity_poly.pdbx_seq_one_letter_code
_entity_poly.pdbx_strand_id
1 'polypeptide(L)'
;MGRDRERRRSRSRSRSKDRRSGRSDADKKRGRERDSQSSRNRRSSPAKRRRSRSRTLSPDSLRRQEDSVLRKKLVEARLIEVETRKRIDDIVNKRVEEEIERRKADIELEVNRRIEAMRKEMESKLLKELAIERENMKIAAKKKEEEELEKQASLEAIIEENNKRLEMLNKKKEDEQRLEEIAKKQKLREAERAEAKSEEEKKRQEQAKVLGVGGARPKVSFGLKMGGCSTNPFR
;
A
#
# COMPACT_ATOMS: atom_id res chain seq x y z
N MET A 1 -23.47 8.66 -18.97
CA MET A 1 -24.35 7.49 -18.71
C MET A 1 -23.59 6.54 -17.80
N GLY A 2 -24.00 6.44 -16.54
CA GLY A 2 -23.40 5.54 -15.55
C GLY A 2 -24.31 5.48 -14.34
N ARG A 3 -25.24 4.54 -14.34
CA ARG A 3 -26.06 4.18 -13.18
C ARG A 3 -25.28 3.10 -12.43
N ASP A 4 -25.06 3.31 -11.13
CA ASP A 4 -25.11 2.19 -10.18
C ASP A 4 -25.64 2.66 -8.84
N ARG A 5 -26.73 2.00 -8.45
CA ARG A 5 -27.38 2.05 -7.16
C ARG A 5 -26.68 1.01 -6.29
N GLU A 6 -26.28 1.36 -5.07
CA GLU A 6 -26.60 0.51 -3.93
C GLU A 6 -26.56 1.22 -2.57
N ARG A 7 -27.56 0.85 -1.76
CA ARG A 7 -27.87 1.30 -0.41
C ARG A 7 -27.05 0.54 0.63
N ARG A 8 -26.44 1.20 1.62
CA ARG A 8 -26.33 0.71 3.02
C ARG A 8 -26.23 1.92 3.97
N ARG A 9 -27.34 2.45 4.49
CA ARG A 9 -27.88 2.22 5.87
C ARG A 9 -26.80 2.15 6.96
N SER A 10 -26.55 3.27 7.63
CA SER A 10 -26.04 3.31 9.02
C SER A 10 -26.99 4.14 9.87
N ARG A 11 -27.79 3.40 10.65
CA ARG A 11 -28.88 3.86 11.50
C ARG A 11 -28.43 3.62 12.94
N SER A 12 -27.75 4.58 13.54
CA SER A 12 -27.31 4.47 14.94
C SER A 12 -28.47 4.81 15.88
N ARG A 13 -29.30 3.80 16.16
CA ARG A 13 -30.30 3.79 17.23
C ARG A 13 -29.68 3.11 18.44
N SER A 14 -29.45 3.85 19.52
CA SER A 14 -29.11 3.29 20.84
C SER A 14 -30.23 3.64 21.83
N ARG A 15 -31.23 2.76 21.92
CA ARG A 15 -32.23 2.65 23.01
C ARG A 15 -32.38 1.14 23.22
N SER A 16 -32.09 0.51 24.36
CA SER A 16 -32.89 0.57 25.60
C SER A 16 -32.40 -0.48 26.63
N LYS A 17 -32.64 -0.19 27.92
CA LYS A 17 -33.17 -1.08 29.00
C LYS A 17 -32.26 -2.26 29.46
N ASP A 18 -32.19 -2.66 30.74
CA ASP A 18 -33.12 -2.59 31.87
C ASP A 18 -32.39 -3.08 33.16
N ARG A 19 -32.74 -2.50 34.33
CA ARG A 19 -32.91 -3.16 35.68
C ARG A 19 -31.67 -3.79 36.37
N ARG A 20 -31.41 -3.73 37.69
CA ARG A 20 -32.17 -3.41 38.93
C ARG A 20 -31.19 -3.49 40.13
N SER A 21 -31.53 -2.82 41.24
CA SER A 21 -31.37 -3.25 42.66
C SER A 21 -30.32 -2.57 43.56
N GLY A 22 -30.82 -2.01 44.67
CA GLY A 22 -30.12 -1.46 45.86
C GLY A 22 -30.41 0.04 46.03
N ARG A 23 -31.35 0.56 46.86
CA ARG A 23 -31.73 0.26 48.27
C ARG A 23 -30.46 0.12 49.13
N SER A 24 -30.15 0.97 50.11
CA SER A 24 -30.99 1.79 50.99
C SER A 24 -30.14 2.80 51.80
N ASP A 25 -30.82 3.82 52.33
CA ASP A 25 -30.63 4.45 53.66
C ASP A 25 -29.31 5.16 54.03
N ALA A 26 -29.37 6.50 54.16
CA ALA A 26 -28.80 7.23 55.30
C ALA A 26 -29.27 8.70 55.36
N ASP A 27 -30.25 8.92 56.23
CA ASP A 27 -30.46 10.06 57.13
C ASP A 27 -30.58 11.51 56.62
N LYS A 28 -31.85 11.88 56.44
CA LYS A 28 -32.42 13.20 56.74
C LYS A 28 -32.20 13.60 58.20
N LYS A 29 -31.48 14.68 58.47
CA LYS A 29 -31.66 15.47 59.70
C LYS A 29 -32.44 16.75 59.40
N ARG A 30 -33.77 16.68 59.60
CA ARG A 30 -34.65 17.84 59.79
C ARG A 30 -34.70 18.13 61.28
N GLY A 31 -34.06 19.22 61.71
CA GLY A 31 -34.26 19.78 63.05
C GLY A 31 -35.69 20.32 63.14
N ARG A 32 -36.50 19.72 64.02
CA ARG A 32 -37.78 20.26 64.47
C ARG A 32 -37.59 20.70 65.91
N GLU A 33 -37.61 22.01 66.12
CA GLU A 33 -37.93 22.62 67.40
C GLU A 33 -39.43 22.43 67.66
N ARG A 34 -39.78 21.95 68.86
CA ARG A 34 -40.99 22.39 69.57
C ARG A 34 -40.99 21.92 71.02
N ASP A 35 -41.49 22.83 71.83
CA ASP A 35 -41.56 22.86 73.27
C ASP A 35 -42.28 21.69 73.94
N SER A 36 -41.90 21.45 75.19
CA SER A 36 -42.79 20.90 76.21
C SER A 36 -42.42 21.48 77.57
N GLN A 37 -43.14 22.52 77.97
CA GLN A 37 -43.22 22.98 79.35
C GLN A 37 -43.90 21.91 80.21
N SER A 38 -43.40 21.64 81.42
CA SER A 38 -44.24 21.52 82.63
C SER A 38 -43.41 21.23 83.88
N SER A 39 -43.39 22.24 84.75
CA SER A 39 -43.49 22.21 86.21
C SER A 39 -42.77 21.12 87.05
N ARG A 40 -41.92 21.57 87.97
CA ARG A 40 -42.22 21.56 89.42
C ARG A 40 -41.10 22.19 90.25
N ASN A 41 -41.46 23.28 90.91
CA ASN A 41 -40.77 23.84 92.07
C ASN A 41 -40.54 22.77 93.16
N ARG A 42 -39.32 22.64 93.68
CA ARG A 42 -39.07 22.40 95.11
C ARG A 42 -37.81 23.13 95.59
N ARG A 43 -38.05 24.22 96.30
CA ARG A 43 -37.12 24.79 97.30
C ARG A 43 -36.92 23.77 98.43
N SER A 44 -35.69 23.55 98.88
CA SER A 44 -35.34 23.48 100.31
C SER A 44 -33.83 23.36 100.52
N SER A 45 -33.28 24.45 101.06
CA SER A 45 -32.16 24.64 101.98
C SER A 45 -30.93 23.71 101.99
N PRO A 46 -29.70 24.28 102.00
CA PRO A 46 -28.47 23.55 102.29
C PRO A 46 -28.29 23.37 103.82
N ALA A 47 -27.33 22.53 104.19
CA ALA A 47 -26.81 22.27 105.54
C ALA A 47 -27.49 21.18 106.37
N LYS A 48 -26.97 19.95 106.24
CA LYS A 48 -26.86 19.02 107.37
C LYS A 48 -25.48 18.38 107.43
N ARG A 49 -24.65 18.97 108.29
CA ARG A 49 -23.74 18.35 109.26
C ARG A 49 -23.13 16.98 108.85
N ARG A 50 -21.84 17.00 108.53
CA ARG A 50 -20.95 15.83 108.53
C ARG A 50 -20.99 15.19 109.93
N ARG A 51 -21.61 14.01 110.04
CA ARG A 51 -21.34 13.04 111.10
C ARG A 51 -20.59 11.87 110.48
N SER A 52 -19.34 11.70 110.85
CA SER A 52 -18.52 10.52 110.62
C SER A 52 -19.15 9.32 111.33
N ARG A 53 -19.99 8.58 110.60
CA ARG A 53 -20.50 7.27 111.02
C ARG A 53 -19.60 6.23 110.36
N SER A 54 -18.90 5.42 111.15
CA SER A 54 -18.15 4.27 110.64
C SER A 54 -19.10 3.39 109.82
N ARG A 55 -18.91 3.40 108.50
CA ARG A 55 -19.66 2.57 107.56
C ARG A 55 -19.15 1.15 107.66
N THR A 56 -19.71 0.35 108.56
CA THR A 56 -19.76 -1.09 108.32
C THR A 56 -20.67 -1.28 107.11
N LEU A 57 -20.14 -1.88 106.05
CA LEU A 57 -20.89 -2.15 104.82
C LEU A 57 -22.02 -3.13 105.15
N SER A 58 -23.26 -2.78 104.79
CA SER A 58 -24.41 -3.68 104.90
C SER A 58 -24.15 -4.95 104.07
N PRO A 59 -24.59 -6.16 104.49
CA PRO A 59 -24.44 -7.39 103.71
C PRO A 59 -24.93 -7.25 102.25
N ASP A 60 -25.96 -6.43 102.00
CA ASP A 60 -26.47 -6.13 100.64
C ASP A 60 -25.47 -5.32 99.79
N SER A 61 -24.64 -4.48 100.40
CA SER A 61 -23.60 -3.72 99.69
C SER A 61 -22.37 -4.56 99.32
N LEU A 62 -22.05 -5.60 100.10
CA LEU A 62 -21.00 -6.57 99.76
C LEU A 62 -21.44 -7.46 98.59
N ARG A 63 -22.69 -7.95 98.62
CA ARG A 63 -23.29 -8.70 97.49
C ARG A 63 -23.26 -7.90 96.18
N ARG A 64 -23.62 -6.62 96.21
CA ARG A 64 -23.53 -5.74 95.02
C ARG A 64 -22.09 -5.54 94.51
N GLN A 65 -21.10 -5.54 95.40
CA GLN A 65 -19.69 -5.46 95.00
C GLN A 65 -19.23 -6.77 94.35
N GLU A 66 -19.60 -7.92 94.92
CA GLU A 66 -19.33 -9.25 94.37
C GLU A 66 -19.97 -9.39 92.97
N ASP A 67 -21.24 -9.01 92.81
CA ASP A 67 -21.94 -9.01 91.51
C ASP A 67 -21.27 -8.10 90.47
N SER A 68 -20.76 -6.93 90.88
CA SER A 68 -20.02 -6.03 89.99
C SER A 68 -18.70 -6.64 89.53
N VAL A 69 -17.99 -7.31 90.43
CA VAL A 69 -16.73 -8.01 90.11
C VAL A 69 -16.99 -9.17 89.15
N LEU A 70 -18.04 -9.96 89.38
CA LEU A 70 -18.43 -11.06 88.48
C LEU A 70 -18.80 -10.54 87.07
N ARG A 71 -19.53 -9.43 86.98
CA ARG A 71 -19.84 -8.78 85.70
C ARG A 71 -18.59 -8.29 84.97
N LYS A 72 -17.63 -7.69 85.68
CA LYS A 72 -16.36 -7.26 85.10
C LYS A 72 -15.57 -8.44 84.55
N LYS A 73 -15.40 -9.50 85.35
CA LYS A 73 -14.75 -10.75 84.94
C LYS A 73 -15.43 -11.38 83.71
N LEU A 74 -16.77 -11.34 83.64
CA LEU A 74 -17.52 -11.85 82.48
C LEU A 74 -17.27 -11.02 81.21
N VAL A 75 -17.22 -9.69 81.32
CA VAL A 75 -16.93 -8.81 80.19
C VAL A 75 -15.49 -8.99 79.72
N GLU A 76 -14.53 -9.05 80.64
CA GLU A 76 -13.12 -9.31 80.35
C GLU A 76 -12.93 -10.68 79.68
N ALA A 77 -13.56 -11.74 80.21
CA ALA A 77 -13.53 -13.06 79.59
C ALA A 77 -14.11 -13.03 78.15
N ARG A 78 -15.23 -12.33 77.93
CA ARG A 78 -15.80 -12.16 76.59
C ARG A 78 -14.89 -11.37 75.65
N LEU A 79 -14.19 -10.35 76.13
CA LEU A 79 -13.22 -9.61 75.32
C LEU A 79 -12.03 -10.50 74.93
N ILE A 80 -11.51 -11.31 75.86
CA ILE A 80 -10.45 -12.27 75.59
C ILE A 80 -10.91 -13.33 74.58
N GLU A 81 -12.12 -13.85 74.71
CA GLU A 81 -12.70 -14.79 73.73
C GLU A 81 -12.83 -14.16 72.34
N VAL A 82 -13.25 -12.90 72.25
CA VAL A 82 -13.36 -12.19 70.96
C VAL A 82 -11.98 -11.93 70.35
N GLU A 83 -11.01 -11.50 71.15
CA GLU A 83 -9.64 -11.27 70.68
C GLU A 83 -8.95 -12.56 70.26
N THR A 84 -9.13 -13.65 71.00
CA THR A 84 -8.55 -14.96 70.64
C THR A 84 -9.19 -15.53 69.38
N ARG A 85 -10.52 -15.41 69.22
CA ARG A 85 -11.19 -15.76 67.96
C ARG A 85 -10.63 -14.96 66.78
N LYS A 86 -10.51 -13.64 66.93
CA LYS A 86 -9.91 -12.79 65.87
C LYS A 86 -8.49 -13.20 65.51
N ARG A 87 -7.63 -13.50 66.50
CA ARG A 87 -6.26 -13.96 66.23
C ARG A 87 -6.23 -15.30 65.49
N ILE A 88 -7.14 -16.22 65.83
CA ILE A 88 -7.28 -17.49 65.12
C ILE A 88 -7.74 -17.24 63.69
N ASP A 89 -8.77 -16.41 63.51
CA ASP A 89 -9.30 -16.06 62.19
C ASP A 89 -8.21 -15.41 61.32
N ASP A 90 -7.41 -14.50 61.86
CA ASP A 90 -6.31 -13.85 61.14
C ASP A 90 -5.21 -14.84 60.72
N ILE A 91 -4.86 -15.82 61.56
CA ILE A 91 -3.87 -16.86 61.22
C ILE A 91 -4.41 -17.79 60.12
N VAL A 92 -5.68 -18.17 60.22
CA VAL A 92 -6.33 -19.02 59.22
C VAL A 92 -6.44 -18.28 57.89
N ASN A 93 -6.90 -17.03 57.90
CA ASN A 93 -7.03 -16.20 56.70
C ASN A 93 -5.68 -16.03 56.00
N LYS A 94 -4.61 -15.69 56.72
CA LYS A 94 -3.27 -15.56 56.14
C LYS A 94 -2.78 -16.84 55.46
N ARG A 95 -2.95 -17.99 56.12
CA ARG A 95 -2.54 -19.28 55.53
C ARG A 95 -3.35 -19.63 54.28
N VAL A 96 -4.66 -19.38 54.32
CA VAL A 96 -5.55 -19.61 53.17
C VAL A 96 -5.21 -18.67 52.02
N GLU A 97 -4.94 -17.40 52.30
CA GLU A 97 -4.52 -16.40 51.32
C GLU A 97 -3.21 -16.83 50.65
N GLU A 98 -2.18 -17.19 51.43
CA GLU A 98 -0.90 -17.68 50.89
C GLU A 98 -1.07 -18.93 50.02
N GLU A 99 -1.91 -19.89 50.42
CA GLU A 99 -2.19 -21.08 49.60
C GLU A 99 -2.90 -20.74 48.28
N ILE A 100 -3.86 -19.81 48.34
CA ILE A 100 -4.58 -19.35 47.15
C ILE A 100 -3.63 -18.59 46.23
N GLU A 101 -2.77 -17.72 46.76
CA GLU A 101 -1.78 -16.98 45.99
C GLU A 101 -0.78 -17.90 45.30
N ARG A 102 -0.27 -18.91 45.99
CA ARG A 102 0.61 -19.93 45.38
C ARG A 102 -0.07 -20.64 44.23
N ARG A 103 -1.29 -21.14 44.45
CA ARG A 103 -2.06 -21.83 43.40
C ARG A 103 -2.38 -20.91 42.21
N LYS A 104 -2.72 -19.65 42.47
CA LYS A 104 -2.97 -18.66 41.42
C LYS A 104 -1.70 -18.40 40.60
N ALA A 105 -0.57 -18.18 41.26
CA ALA A 105 0.71 -17.96 40.59
C ALA A 105 1.10 -19.17 39.71
N ASP A 106 0.92 -20.39 40.21
CA ASP A 106 1.19 -21.61 39.43
C ASP A 106 0.27 -21.71 38.20
N ILE A 107 -1.02 -21.42 38.36
CA ILE A 107 -1.99 -21.41 37.27
C ILE A 107 -1.64 -20.33 36.24
N GLU A 108 -1.32 -19.12 36.70
CA GLU A 108 -0.97 -17.98 35.82
C GLU A 108 0.29 -18.28 35.01
N LEU A 109 1.32 -18.87 35.63
CA LEU A 109 2.53 -19.29 34.93
C LEU A 109 2.24 -20.33 33.84
N GLU A 110 1.41 -21.33 34.15
CA GLU A 110 1.05 -22.36 33.18
C GLU A 110 0.18 -21.82 32.03
N VAL A 111 -0.78 -20.94 32.33
CA VAL A 111 -1.58 -20.25 31.31
C VAL A 111 -0.70 -19.39 30.42
N ASN A 112 0.22 -18.61 31.01
CA ASN A 112 1.16 -17.77 30.26
C ASN A 112 2.07 -18.62 29.38
N ARG A 113 2.60 -19.73 29.88
CA ARG A 113 3.40 -20.68 29.08
C ARG A 113 2.64 -21.21 27.87
N ARG A 114 1.36 -21.57 28.03
CA ARG A 114 0.52 -22.04 26.91
C ARG A 114 0.25 -20.93 25.91
N ILE A 115 -0.04 -19.72 26.37
CA ILE A 115 -0.24 -18.55 25.49
C ILE A 115 1.04 -18.25 24.70
N GLU A 116 2.20 -18.26 25.36
CA GLU A 116 3.50 -18.06 24.71
C GLU A 116 3.81 -19.15 23.69
N ALA A 117 3.55 -20.42 24.02
CA ALA A 117 3.71 -21.52 23.08
C ALA A 117 2.81 -21.34 21.85
N MET A 118 1.52 -21.03 22.03
CA MET A 118 0.62 -20.75 20.92
C MET A 118 1.04 -19.53 20.10
N ARG A 119 1.49 -18.44 20.76
CA ARG A 119 2.01 -17.25 20.08
C ARG A 119 3.22 -17.58 19.23
N LYS A 120 4.18 -18.31 19.79
CA LYS A 120 5.39 -18.75 19.08
C LYS A 120 5.06 -19.64 17.88
N GLU A 121 4.10 -20.54 18.02
CA GLU A 121 3.62 -21.35 16.90
C GLU A 121 2.99 -20.48 15.81
N MET A 122 2.10 -19.56 16.17
CA MET A 122 1.47 -18.63 15.22
C MET A 122 2.51 -17.75 14.52
N GLU A 123 3.45 -17.17 15.27
CA GLU A 123 4.55 -16.36 14.73
C GLU A 123 5.43 -17.19 13.78
N SER A 124 5.74 -18.43 14.12
CA SER A 124 6.53 -19.31 13.26
C SER A 124 5.83 -19.64 11.94
N LYS A 125 4.50 -19.81 11.96
CA LYS A 125 3.68 -20.04 10.75
C LYS A 125 3.64 -18.79 9.89
N LEU A 126 3.37 -17.63 10.50
CA LEU A 126 3.36 -16.33 9.82
C LEU A 126 4.71 -16.03 9.15
N LEU A 127 5.83 -16.27 9.84
CA LEU A 127 7.16 -16.07 9.27
C LEU A 127 7.45 -17.00 8.08
N LYS A 128 6.99 -18.26 8.14
CA LYS A 128 7.11 -19.20 7.01
C LYS A 128 6.29 -18.75 5.81
N GLU A 129 5.04 -18.31 6.04
CA GLU A 129 4.17 -17.80 4.97
C GLU A 129 4.79 -16.55 4.30
N LEU A 130 5.26 -15.59 5.10
CA LEU A 130 5.94 -14.40 4.57
C LEU A 130 7.24 -14.74 3.81
N ALA A 131 7.99 -15.75 4.24
CA ALA A 131 9.19 -16.20 3.54
C ALA A 131 8.83 -16.77 2.15
N ILE A 132 7.80 -17.61 2.09
CA ILE A 132 7.28 -18.18 0.83
C ILE A 132 6.76 -17.08 -0.08
N GLU A 133 5.98 -16.12 0.43
CA GLU A 133 5.49 -15.00 -0.36
C GLU A 133 6.64 -14.15 -0.92
N ARG A 134 7.66 -13.85 -0.12
CA ARG A 134 8.85 -13.12 -0.59
C ARG A 134 9.60 -13.87 -1.69
N GLU A 135 9.74 -15.19 -1.55
CA GLU A 135 10.38 -16.02 -2.57
C GLU A 135 9.55 -16.06 -3.86
N ASN A 136 8.24 -16.27 -3.75
CA ASN A 136 7.32 -16.23 -4.87
C ASN A 136 7.34 -14.88 -5.59
N MET A 137 7.39 -13.77 -4.86
CA MET A 137 7.51 -12.44 -5.43
C MET A 137 8.85 -12.24 -6.16
N LYS A 138 9.95 -12.77 -5.62
CA LYS A 138 11.26 -12.74 -6.30
C LYS A 138 11.24 -13.59 -7.57
N ILE A 139 10.67 -14.80 -7.52
CA ILE A 139 10.54 -15.68 -8.69
C ILE A 139 9.66 -15.03 -9.75
N ALA A 140 8.52 -14.46 -9.36
CA ALA A 140 7.63 -13.76 -10.28
C ALA A 140 8.30 -12.53 -10.91
N ALA A 141 9.10 -11.77 -10.15
CA ALA A 141 9.87 -10.65 -10.67
C ALA A 141 10.92 -11.11 -11.70
N LYS A 142 11.68 -12.16 -11.38
CA LYS A 142 12.67 -12.75 -12.31
C LYS A 142 12.02 -13.26 -13.59
N LYS A 143 10.89 -13.96 -13.50
CA LYS A 143 10.14 -14.42 -14.68
C LYS A 143 9.69 -13.26 -15.57
N LYS A 144 9.23 -12.16 -14.97
CA LYS A 144 8.86 -10.96 -15.74
C LYS A 144 10.07 -10.32 -16.42
N GLU A 145 11.19 -10.25 -15.74
CA GLU A 145 12.45 -9.75 -16.31
C GLU A 145 12.92 -10.63 -17.48
N GLU A 146 12.90 -11.96 -17.32
CA GLU A 146 13.22 -12.92 -18.38
C GLU A 146 12.27 -12.76 -19.59
N GLU A 147 10.95 -12.64 -19.36
CA GLU A 147 9.99 -12.38 -20.45
C GLU A 147 10.21 -11.04 -21.14
N GLU A 148 10.62 -10.00 -20.41
CA GLU A 148 10.96 -8.70 -20.99
C GLU A 148 12.24 -8.76 -21.82
N LEU A 149 13.26 -9.48 -21.34
CA LEU A 149 14.50 -9.72 -22.07
C LEU A 149 14.25 -10.55 -23.34
N GLU A 150 13.42 -11.59 -23.29
CA GLU A 150 13.04 -12.37 -24.47
C GLU A 150 12.29 -11.50 -25.50
N LYS A 151 11.37 -10.65 -25.03
CA LYS A 151 10.68 -9.70 -25.92
C LYS A 151 11.67 -8.72 -26.55
N GLN A 152 12.60 -8.16 -25.78
CA GLN A 152 13.64 -7.26 -26.31
C GLN A 152 14.53 -7.97 -27.33
N ALA A 153 15.00 -9.17 -27.02
CA ALA A 153 15.82 -9.97 -27.94
C ALA A 153 15.07 -10.30 -29.24
N SER A 154 13.77 -10.64 -29.16
CA SER A 154 12.94 -10.88 -30.35
C SER A 154 12.76 -9.63 -31.21
N LEU A 155 12.56 -8.47 -30.58
CA LEU A 155 12.46 -7.20 -31.29
C LEU A 155 13.78 -6.82 -31.95
N GLU A 156 14.89 -7.01 -31.26
CA GLU A 156 16.24 -6.75 -31.78
C GLU A 156 16.54 -7.66 -32.98
N ALA A 157 16.20 -8.95 -32.90
CA ALA A 157 16.33 -9.87 -34.03
C ALA A 157 15.51 -9.43 -35.26
N ILE A 158 14.29 -8.94 -35.07
CA ILE A 158 13.44 -8.40 -36.15
C ILE A 158 14.06 -7.14 -36.74
N ILE A 159 14.60 -6.24 -35.91
CA ILE A 159 15.25 -5.01 -36.37
C ILE A 159 16.50 -5.35 -37.17
N GLU A 160 17.34 -6.26 -36.67
CA GLU A 160 18.52 -6.73 -37.40
C GLU A 160 18.17 -7.35 -38.75
N GLU A 161 17.13 -8.20 -38.81
CA GLU A 161 16.72 -8.82 -40.07
C GLU A 161 16.22 -7.76 -41.07
N ASN A 162 15.44 -6.78 -40.60
CA ASN A 162 15.00 -5.67 -41.45
C ASN A 162 16.19 -4.81 -41.93
N ASN A 163 17.14 -4.51 -41.05
CA ASN A 163 18.35 -3.77 -41.43
C ASN A 163 19.16 -4.53 -42.47
N LYS A 164 19.37 -5.85 -42.29
CA LYS A 164 20.02 -6.70 -43.29
C LYS A 164 19.27 -6.68 -44.63
N ARG A 165 17.93 -6.74 -44.61
CA ARG A 165 17.11 -6.63 -45.83
C ARG A 165 17.24 -5.26 -46.49
N LEU A 166 17.25 -4.17 -45.72
CA LEU A 166 17.44 -2.81 -46.23
C LEU A 166 18.83 -2.63 -46.84
N GLU A 167 19.87 -3.11 -46.17
CA GLU A 167 21.23 -3.09 -46.69
C GLU A 167 21.35 -3.88 -48.00
N MET A 168 20.73 -5.06 -48.08
CA MET A 168 20.72 -5.85 -49.30
C MET A 168 19.98 -5.15 -50.44
N LEU A 169 18.86 -4.49 -50.16
CA LEU A 169 18.15 -3.69 -51.16
C LEU A 169 18.94 -2.47 -51.61
N ASN A 170 19.62 -1.78 -50.70
CA ASN A 170 20.48 -0.65 -51.02
C ASN A 170 21.66 -1.08 -51.89
N LYS A 171 22.35 -2.17 -51.53
CA LYS A 171 23.43 -2.74 -52.35
C LYS A 171 22.96 -3.10 -53.76
N LYS A 172 21.80 -3.74 -53.89
CA LYS A 172 21.20 -4.05 -55.20
C LYS A 172 20.94 -2.78 -56.02
N LYS A 173 20.34 -1.76 -55.41
CA LYS A 173 20.09 -0.47 -56.09
C LYS A 173 21.39 0.22 -56.50
N GLU A 174 22.42 0.19 -55.65
CA GLU A 174 23.73 0.73 -55.99
C GLU A 174 24.37 0.00 -57.16
N ASP A 175 24.27 -1.33 -57.21
CA ASP A 175 24.79 -2.14 -58.30
C ASP A 175 24.02 -1.91 -59.61
N GLU A 176 22.69 -1.79 -59.54
CA GLU A 176 21.85 -1.38 -60.68
C GLU A 176 22.24 0.00 -61.21
N GLN A 177 22.44 0.99 -60.34
CA GLN A 177 22.90 2.33 -60.73
C GLN A 177 24.28 2.29 -61.41
N ARG A 178 25.23 1.50 -60.88
CA ARG A 178 26.55 1.31 -61.50
C ARG A 178 26.44 0.70 -62.90
N LEU A 179 25.57 -0.30 -63.09
CA LEU A 179 25.32 -0.90 -64.39
C LEU A 179 24.71 0.10 -65.38
N GLU A 180 23.73 0.90 -64.93
CA GLU A 180 23.15 1.96 -65.75
C GLU A 180 24.18 3.01 -66.19
N GLU A 181 25.07 3.43 -65.29
CA GLU A 181 26.16 4.35 -65.61
C GLU A 181 27.11 3.78 -66.65
N ILE A 182 27.48 2.51 -66.53
CA ILE A 182 28.32 1.82 -67.52
C ILE A 182 27.60 1.76 -68.88
N ALA A 183 26.31 1.43 -68.92
CA ALA A 183 25.53 1.39 -70.15
C ALA A 183 25.40 2.78 -70.80
N LYS A 184 25.17 3.83 -70.00
CA LYS A 184 25.16 5.24 -70.47
C LYS A 184 26.51 5.63 -71.08
N LYS A 185 27.62 5.30 -70.42
CA LYS A 185 28.98 5.53 -70.94
C LYS A 185 29.22 4.80 -72.26
N GLN A 186 28.76 3.55 -72.39
CA GLN A 186 28.87 2.79 -73.63
C GLN A 186 28.07 3.41 -74.77
N LYS A 187 26.82 3.83 -74.52
CA LYS A 187 25.98 4.51 -75.52
C LYS A 187 26.60 5.82 -75.99
N LEU A 188 27.14 6.64 -75.08
CA LEU A 188 27.86 7.86 -75.45
C LEU A 188 29.07 7.55 -76.33
N ARG A 189 29.87 6.55 -75.96
CA ARG A 189 31.03 6.11 -76.76
C ARG A 189 30.64 5.58 -78.13
N GLU A 190 29.51 4.90 -78.24
CA GLU A 190 28.98 4.42 -79.51
C GLU A 190 28.47 5.57 -80.39
N ALA A 191 27.76 6.54 -79.79
CA ALA A 191 27.31 7.75 -80.47
C ALA A 191 28.51 8.57 -81.01
N GLU A 192 29.54 8.79 -80.20
CA GLU A 192 30.78 9.45 -80.65
C GLU A 192 31.44 8.71 -81.82
N ARG A 193 31.49 7.38 -81.77
CA ARG A 193 32.02 6.57 -82.88
C ARG A 193 31.16 6.66 -84.13
N ALA A 194 29.84 6.73 -83.98
CA ALA A 194 28.92 6.88 -85.11
C ALA A 194 29.02 8.27 -85.75
N GLU A 195 29.13 9.32 -84.94
CA GLU A 195 29.38 10.69 -85.42
C GLU A 195 30.72 10.78 -86.14
N ALA A 196 31.80 10.24 -85.56
CA ALA A 196 33.11 10.19 -86.21
C ALA A 196 33.08 9.46 -87.57
N LYS A 197 32.37 8.33 -87.67
CA LYS A 197 32.16 7.64 -88.96
C LYS A 197 31.37 8.51 -89.95
N SER A 198 30.32 9.19 -89.50
CA SER A 198 29.53 10.07 -90.35
C SER A 198 30.36 11.27 -90.86
N GLU A 199 31.26 11.80 -90.03
CA GLU A 199 32.20 12.85 -90.41
C GLU A 199 33.25 12.33 -91.40
N GLU A 200 33.78 11.14 -91.20
CA GLU A 200 34.67 10.48 -92.16
C GLU A 200 33.98 10.25 -93.51
N GLU A 201 32.73 9.79 -93.51
CA GLU A 201 31.92 9.62 -94.72
C GLU A 201 31.65 10.96 -95.41
N LYS A 202 31.31 12.01 -94.66
CA LYS A 202 31.15 13.37 -95.22
C LYS A 202 32.45 13.86 -95.85
N LYS A 203 33.59 13.73 -95.16
CA LYS A 203 34.92 14.06 -95.68
C LYS A 203 35.24 13.25 -96.95
N ARG A 204 34.90 11.96 -96.98
CA ARG A 204 35.07 11.09 -98.16
C ARG A 204 34.17 11.52 -99.32
N GLN A 205 32.93 11.89 -99.05
CA GLN A 205 32.01 12.42 -100.07
C GLN A 205 32.45 13.78 -100.61
N GLU A 206 32.96 14.67 -99.75
CA GLU A 206 33.55 15.95 -100.14
C GLU A 206 34.79 15.75 -101.01
N GLN A 207 35.70 14.85 -100.61
CA GLN A 207 36.85 14.44 -101.43
C GLN A 207 36.39 13.85 -102.78
N ALA A 208 35.37 12.98 -102.80
CA ALA A 208 34.85 12.40 -104.03
C ALA A 208 34.22 13.45 -104.98
N LYS A 209 33.53 14.46 -104.44
CA LYS A 209 32.99 15.59 -105.22
C LYS A 209 34.11 16.42 -105.87
N VAL A 210 35.22 16.63 -105.16
CA VAL A 210 36.39 17.37 -105.67
C VAL A 210 37.18 16.55 -106.70
N LEU A 211 37.35 15.25 -106.47
CA LEU A 211 38.11 14.35 -107.34
C LEU A 211 37.32 13.82 -108.55
N GLY A 212 35.99 14.02 -108.62
CA GLY A 212 35.17 13.72 -109.80
C GLY A 212 34.90 12.24 -110.07
N VAL A 213 35.23 11.34 -109.13
CA VAL A 213 34.99 9.90 -109.24
C VAL A 213 33.53 9.59 -108.91
N GLY A 214 32.83 8.83 -109.77
CA GLY A 214 31.47 8.34 -109.51
C GLY A 214 30.30 9.27 -109.93
N GLY A 215 30.52 10.23 -110.84
CA GLY A 215 29.42 11.00 -111.46
C GLY A 215 28.85 12.15 -110.61
N ALA A 216 29.51 12.54 -109.52
CA ALA A 216 29.05 13.55 -108.58
C ALA A 216 29.18 15.03 -109.06
N ARG A 217 29.73 15.28 -110.26
CA ARG A 217 29.95 16.64 -110.79
C ARG A 217 28.65 17.15 -111.45
N PRO A 218 28.00 18.20 -110.92
CA PRO A 218 26.77 18.71 -111.52
C PRO A 218 27.03 19.21 -112.95
N LYS A 219 26.28 18.67 -113.92
CA LYS A 219 26.33 19.10 -115.32
C LYS A 219 25.69 20.49 -115.42
N VAL A 220 26.50 21.54 -115.31
CA VAL A 220 26.09 22.90 -115.64
C VAL A 220 25.98 23.03 -117.16
N SER A 221 24.74 23.03 -117.65
CA SER A 221 24.41 23.44 -119.02
C SER A 221 24.42 24.98 -119.10
N PHE A 222 25.52 25.57 -119.55
CA PHE A 222 25.54 26.99 -119.91
C PHE A 222 24.87 27.17 -121.27
N GLY A 223 23.74 27.87 -121.32
CA GLY A 223 23.09 28.27 -122.57
C GLY A 223 23.87 29.40 -123.25
N LEU A 224 24.36 29.16 -124.47
CA LEU A 224 24.89 30.20 -125.35
C LEU A 224 23.76 30.76 -126.21
N LYS A 225 23.33 31.98 -125.85
CA LYS A 225 22.41 32.83 -126.60
C LYS A 225 23.13 33.40 -127.82
N MET A 226 22.79 32.94 -129.02
CA MET A 226 23.19 33.58 -130.29
C MET A 226 21.92 34.07 -131.00
N GLY A 227 21.81 35.39 -131.13
CA GLY A 227 20.78 36.05 -131.94
C GLY A 227 21.22 36.21 -133.40
N GLY A 228 20.24 36.27 -134.30
CA GLY A 228 20.47 36.56 -135.71
C GLY A 228 19.17 36.50 -136.53
N CYS A 229 18.72 37.68 -136.97
CA CYS A 229 17.57 37.95 -137.83
C CYS A 229 17.63 37.30 -139.22
N SER A 230 16.48 36.98 -139.82
CA SER A 230 15.99 37.56 -141.09
C SER A 230 14.77 36.80 -141.65
N THR A 231 13.68 37.54 -141.92
CA THR A 231 12.79 37.52 -143.13
C THR A 231 12.39 36.15 -143.73
N ASN A 232 11.15 35.84 -144.14
CA ASN A 232 9.95 36.61 -144.46
C ASN A 232 8.76 35.61 -144.69
N PRO A 233 7.53 36.09 -144.95
CA PRO A 233 6.25 35.41 -144.75
C PRO A 233 5.66 34.69 -145.98
N PHE A 234 4.47 34.09 -145.79
CA PHE A 234 3.62 33.30 -146.72
C PHE A 234 3.99 31.81 -146.87
N ARG A 235 3.24 30.92 -146.22
CA ARG A 235 2.14 30.12 -146.81
C ARG A 235 1.56 29.14 -145.79
#